data_AF-A0A348PPJ4-F1
#
_entry.id   AF-A0A348PPJ4-F1
#
_cell.length_a   1.000
_cell.length_b   1.000
_cell.length_c   1.000
_cell.angle_alpha   90.00
_cell.angle_beta   90.00
_cell.angle_gamma   90.00
#
_symmetry.space_group_name_H-M   'P 1'
#
loop_
_entity.id
_entity.type
_entity.pdbx_description
1 polymer ?
#
loop_
_entity_poly.entity_id
_entity_poly.type
_entity_poly.pdbx_seq_one_letter_code
_entity_poly.pdbx_strand_id
1 'polypeptide(L)' 'MISIRSGYFCNPGIDEINNHITDSEMSGYFSSEKSVDYYDMVTHLGKMRGAIRVSVGIGTNTKDLDRFIQFAKAVEI' A
#
# COMPACT_ATOMS: atom_id res chain seq x y z
N MET A 1 -8.05 -7.38 -22.48
CA MET A 1 -8.82 -6.23 -21.91
C MET A 1 -8.75 -6.40 -20.41
N ILE A 2 -8.18 -5.44 -19.68
CA ILE A 2 -8.05 -5.54 -18.21
C ILE A 2 -9.14 -4.72 -17.52
N SER A 3 -9.86 -5.32 -16.57
CA SER A 3 -10.81 -4.62 -15.71
C SER A 3 -10.20 -4.48 -14.33
N ILE A 4 -9.73 -3.28 -14.01
CA ILE A 4 -9.01 -2.97 -12.77
C ILE A 4 -9.99 -2.42 -11.74
N ARG A 5 -9.96 -2.97 -10.52
CA ARG A 5 -10.64 -2.43 -9.35
C ARG A 5 -9.60 -2.21 -8.25
N SER A 6 -9.35 -0.96 -7.90
CA SER A 6 -8.50 -0.59 -6.76
C SER A 6 -9.35 -0.51 -5.49
N GLY A 7 -8.81 -0.99 -4.38
CA GLY A 7 -9.41 -0.82 -3.06
C GLY A 7 -8.33 -0.55 -2.02
N TYR A 8 -8.68 0.21 -0.99
CA TYR A 8 -7.82 0.32 0.19
C TYR A 8 -7.91 -0.97 0.99
N PHE A 9 -6.77 -1.48 1.45
CA PHE A 9 -6.78 -2.46 2.52
C PHE A 9 -7.08 -1.70 3.81
N CYS A 10 -8.33 -1.77 4.27
CA CYS A 10 -8.73 -1.30 5.60
C CYS A 10 -8.30 -2.28 6.71
N ASN A 11 -7.40 -3.23 6.42
CA ASN A 11 -6.90 -4.19 7.37
C ASN A 11 -5.55 -3.70 7.92
N PRO A 12 -5.51 -3.10 9.13
CA PRO A 12 -4.25 -2.75 9.77
C PRO A 12 -3.42 -4.03 9.97
N GLY A 13 -2.20 -4.02 9.46
CA GLY A 13 -1.23 -5.12 9.49
C GLY A 13 -0.56 -5.37 8.14
N ILE A 14 -1.32 -5.42 7.05
CA ILE A 14 -0.74 -5.74 5.73
C ILE A 14 -0.02 -4.54 5.10
N ASP A 15 -0.44 -3.33 5.44
CA ASP A 15 0.23 -2.08 5.05
C ASP A 15 1.57 -1.94 5.75
N GLU A 16 1.60 -2.30 7.03
CA GLU A 16 2.79 -2.30 7.86
C GLU A 16 3.81 -3.34 7.36
N ILE A 17 3.38 -4.56 7.06
CA ILE A 17 4.26 -5.61 6.52
C ILE A 17 4.86 -5.18 5.18
N ASN A 18 4.04 -4.66 4.25
CA ASN A 18 4.50 -4.34 2.90
C ASN A 18 5.38 -3.09 2.83
N ASN A 19 5.18 -2.13 3.74
CA ASN A 19 6.02 -0.95 3.85
C ASN A 19 7.12 -1.08 4.90
N HIS A 20 7.35 -2.31 5.40
CA HIS A 20 8.38 -2.64 6.39
C HIS A 20 8.33 -1.79 7.67
N ILE A 21 7.12 -1.47 8.14
CA ILE A 21 6.89 -0.75 9.39
C ILE A 21 6.92 -1.76 10.54
N THR A 22 7.79 -1.52 11.50
CA THR A 22 7.99 -2.38 12.65
C THR A 22 7.12 -1.97 13.84
N ASP A 23 6.83 -2.93 14.72
CA ASP A 23 6.08 -2.67 15.95
C ASP A 23 6.77 -1.62 16.84
N SER A 24 8.11 -1.58 16.84
CA SER A 24 8.89 -0.59 17.61
C SER A 24 8.75 0.83 17.07
N GLU A 25 8.71 1.01 15.75
CA GLU A 25 8.53 2.34 15.13
C GLU A 25 7.13 2.87 15.42
N MET A 26 6.11 2.02 15.30
CA MET A 26 4.73 2.37 15.63
C MET A 26 4.59 2.69 17.11
N SER A 27 5.09 1.81 17.98
CA SER A 27 5.03 2.02 19.44
C SER A 27 5.79 3.28 19.86
N GLY A 28 6.91 3.59 19.22
CA GLY A 28 7.67 4.82 19.43
C GLY A 28 6.82 6.06 19.15
N TYR A 29 6.22 6.14 17.96
CA TYR A 29 5.37 7.26 17.55
C TYR A 29 4.17 7.46 18.49
N PHE A 30 3.41 6.38 18.79
CA PHE A 30 2.24 6.49 19.65
C PHE A 30 2.57 6.79 21.12
N SER A 31 3.79 6.50 21.56
CA SER A 31 4.24 6.82 22.92
C SER A 31 4.76 8.25 23.05
N SER A 32 5.22 8.87 21.96
CA SER A 32 5.78 10.23 21.97
C SER A 32 4.75 11.31 21.64
N GLU A 33 3.74 11.01 20.81
CA GLU A 33 2.81 12.01 20.30
C GLU A 33 1.55 12.18 21.16
N LYS A 34 1.23 13.43 21.51
CA LYS A 34 0.01 13.79 22.27
C LYS A 34 -1.26 13.79 21.41
N SER A 35 -1.10 13.86 20.09
CA SER A 35 -2.16 13.90 19.10
C SER A 35 -1.79 12.99 17.96
N VAL A 36 -2.66 12.04 17.64
CA VAL A 36 -2.43 11.09 16.55
C VAL A 36 -3.14 11.62 15.31
N ASP A 37 -2.36 12.09 14.33
CA ASP A 37 -2.83 12.27 12.96
C ASP A 37 -2.16 11.25 12.02
N TYR A 38 -2.89 10.83 10.99
CA TYR A 38 -2.42 9.85 10.02
C TYR A 38 -1.30 10.41 9.14
N TYR A 39 -1.43 11.63 8.62
CA TYR A 39 -0.44 12.23 7.73
C TYR A 39 0.85 12.58 8.47
N ASP A 40 0.72 13.02 9.73
CA ASP A 40 1.88 13.25 10.60
C ASP A 40 2.63 11.94 10.87
N MET A 41 1.90 10.85 11.11
CA MET A 41 2.50 9.51 11.25
C MET A 41 3.21 9.07 9.97
N VAL A 42 2.60 9.23 8.80
CA VAL A 42 3.23 8.90 7.51
C VAL A 42 4.52 9.71 7.33
N THR A 43 4.48 11.01 7.64
CA THR A 43 5.63 11.90 7.54
C THR A 43 6.75 11.51 8.50
N HIS A 44 6.39 11.19 9.75
CA HIS A 44 7.32 10.77 10.79
C HIS A 44 8.03 9.44 10.44
N LEU A 45 7.26 8.46 9.97
CA LEU A 45 7.80 7.16 9.57
C LEU A 45 8.65 7.25 8.29
N GLY A 46 8.40 8.25 7.44
CA GLY A 46 9.12 8.44 6.17
C GLY A 46 8.98 7.25 5.21
N LYS A 47 7.94 6.42 5.39
CA LYS A 47 7.69 5.20 4.63
C LYS A 47 6.48 5.37 3.74
N MET A 48 6.53 4.75 2.56
CA MET A 48 5.40 4.75 1.63
C MET A 48 4.15 4.18 2.31
N ARG A 49 2.98 4.68 1.95
CA ARG A 49 1.67 4.17 2.38
C ARG A 49 0.73 4.22 1.18
N GLY A 50 -0.23 3.30 1.07
CA GLY A 50 -1.20 3.37 -0.03
C GLY A 50 -1.93 2.08 -0.37
N ALA A 51 -2.48 2.04 -1.58
CA ALA A 51 -3.29 0.92 -2.04
C ALA A 51 -2.42 -0.32 -2.36
N ILE A 52 -2.52 -1.33 -1.50
CA ILE A 52 -1.72 -2.56 -1.55
C ILE A 52 -2.32 -3.61 -2.51
N ARG A 53 -3.58 -3.43 -2.91
CA ARG A 53 -4.33 -4.46 -3.65
C ARG A 53 -5.00 -3.91 -4.90
N VAL A 54 -4.77 -4.64 -5.98
CA VAL A 54 -5.55 -4.55 -7.20
C VAL A 54 -6.36 -5.83 -7.36
N SER A 55 -7.66 -5.71 -7.57
CA SER A 55 -8.52 -6.83 -8.00
C SER A 55 -8.81 -6.72 -9.49
N VAL A 56 -8.87 -7.86 -10.16
CA VAL A 56 -9.19 -7.92 -11.59
C VAL A 56 -10.52 -8.61 -11.84
N GLY A 57 -11.24 -8.18 -12.87
CA GLY A 57 -12.52 -8.78 -13.26
C GLY A 57 -12.36 -10.16 -13.90
N ILE A 58 -13.44 -10.97 -13.88
CA ILE A 58 -13.47 -12.36 -14.38
C ILE A 58 -13.04 -12.53 -15.84
N GLY A 59 -13.19 -11.51 -16.68
CA GLY A 59 -12.72 -11.52 -18.07
C GLY A 59 -11.21 -11.31 -18.25
N THR A 60 -10.48 -11.04 -17.17
CA THR A 60 -9.03 -10.81 -17.22
C THR A 60 -8.31 -12.15 -17.29
N ASN A 61 -7.38 -12.29 -18.25
CA ASN A 61 -6.52 -13.47 -18.37
C ASN A 61 -5.06 -13.14 -18.02
N THR A 62 -4.20 -14.16 -17.99
CA THR A 62 -2.78 -14.01 -17.63
C THR A 62 -2.02 -13.04 -18.54
N LYS A 63 -2.29 -13.02 -19.84
CA LYS A 63 -1.59 -12.11 -20.77
C LYS A 63 -1.92 -10.65 -20.49
N ASP A 64 -3.17 -10.37 -20.10
CA ASP A 64 -3.59 -9.03 -19.67
C ASP A 64 -2.86 -8.62 -18.37
N LEU A 65 -2.69 -9.55 -17.43
CA LEU A 65 -1.93 -9.32 -16.18
C LEU A 65 -0.45 -9.06 -16.46
N ASP A 66 0.18 -9.89 -17.29
CA ASP A 66 1.60 -9.74 -17.63
C ASP A 66 1.88 -8.38 -18.26
N ARG A 67 1.01 -7.95 -19.19
CA ARG A 67 1.14 -6.64 -19.84
C ARG A 67 0.93 -5.49 -18.86
N PHE A 68 0.00 -5.62 -17.92
CA PHE A 68 -0.21 -4.62 -16.88
C PHE A 68 0.97 -4.53 -15.91
N ILE A 69 1.52 -5.66 -15.48
CA ILE A 69 2.71 -5.69 -14.60
C ILE A 69 3.92 -5.07 -15.30
N GLN A 70 4.14 -5.38 -16.59
CA GLN A 70 5.20 -4.74 -17.37
C GLN A 70 5.01 -3.23 -17.49
N PHE A 71 3.77 -2.78 -17.73
CA PHE A 71 3.45 -1.36 -17.73
C PHE A 71 3.76 -0.72 -16.37
N ALA A 72 3.26 -1.29 -15.26
CA ALA A 72 3.46 -0.73 -13.92
C ALA A 72 4.96 -0.63 -13.54
N LYS A 73 5.77 -1.62 -13.90
CA LYS A 73 7.23 -1.59 -13.70
C LYS A 73 7.92 -0.51 -14.53
N ALA A 74 7.37 -0.15 -15.70
CA ALA A 74 7.92 0.90 -16.55
C ALA A 74 7.57 2.32 -16.08
N VAL A 75 6.65 2.45 -15.12
CA VAL A 75 6.19 3.73 -14.55
C VAL A 75 6.77 3.92 -13.15
N GLU A 76 8.04 3.58 -12.91
CA GLU A 76 8.70 3.94 -11.64
C GLU A 76 8.59 5.46 -11.43
N ILE A 77 7.98 5.86 -10.31
CA ILE A 77 7.86 7.23 -9.79
C ILE A 77 8.82 7.34 -8.60
#